data_AF-A0A963JAA3-F1
#
_entry.id   AF-A0A963JAA3-F1
#
_cell.length_a   1.000
_cell.length_b   1.000
_cell.length_c   1.000
_cell.angle_alpha   90.00
_cell.angle_beta   90.00
_cell.angle_gamma   90.00
#
_symmetry.space_group_name_H-M   'P 1'
#
loop_
_entity.id
_entity.type
_entity.pdbx_description
1 polymer ?
#
loop_
_entity_poly.entity_id
_entity_poly.type
_entity_poly.pdbx_seq_one_letter_code
_entity_poly.pdbx_strand_id
1 'polypeptide(L)' 'MTAKSHFFPSVGQLLVYAVLVLASVFFLLPLYAMLVTSFKDAQEIRSSALLALPQALNTAAWSTAWSSACTGVD' A
#
# COMPACT_ATOMS: atom_id res chain seq x y z
N MET A 1 -5.09 36.07 -13.25
CA MET A 1 -5.41 35.47 -11.95
C MET A 1 -6.92 35.20 -11.91
N THR A 2 -7.39 34.10 -12.47
CA THR A 2 -8.82 33.76 -12.51
C THR A 2 -9.09 32.58 -11.57
N ALA A 3 -9.35 32.92 -10.31
CA ALA A 3 -9.87 31.95 -9.34
C ALA A 3 -11.30 31.58 -9.75
N LYS A 4 -11.45 30.51 -10.53
CA LYS A 4 -12.76 29.94 -10.82
C LYS A 4 -13.10 29.00 -9.68
N SER A 5 -13.77 29.55 -8.66
CA SER A 5 -14.27 28.79 -7.51
C SER A 5 -15.35 27.81 -7.98
N HIS A 6 -14.94 26.63 -8.40
CA HIS A 6 -15.84 25.51 -8.65
C HIS A 6 -16.30 24.94 -7.29
N PHE A 7 -17.25 25.64 -6.66
CA PHE A 7 -17.88 25.19 -5.41
C PHE A 7 -18.67 23.87 -5.60
N PHE A 8 -19.07 23.56 -6.83
CA PHE A 8 -19.61 22.26 -7.22
C PHE A 8 -18.93 21.73 -8.50
N PRO A 9 -18.34 20.52 -8.48
CA PRO A 9 -17.79 19.89 -9.67
C PRO A 9 -18.93 19.53 -10.64
N SER A 10 -18.70 19.67 -11.95
CA SER A 10 -19.65 19.18 -12.95
C SER A 10 -19.72 17.65 -12.91
N VAL A 11 -20.84 17.06 -13.34
CA VAL A 11 -21.02 15.59 -13.36
C VAL A 11 -19.88 14.91 -14.13
N GLY A 12 -19.42 15.50 -15.24
CA GLY A 12 -18.29 14.98 -16.00
C GLY A 12 -16.97 14.97 -15.22
N GLN A 13 -16.68 16.04 -14.46
CA GLN A 13 -15.49 16.08 -13.60
C GLN A 13 -15.56 15.05 -12.46
N LEU A 14 -16.76 14.87 -11.86
CA LEU A 14 -16.97 13.85 -10.84
C LEU A 14 -16.70 12.44 -11.37
N LEU A 15 -17.18 12.13 -12.58
CA LEU A 15 -16.93 10.84 -13.24
C LEU A 15 -15.44 10.62 -13.51
N VAL A 16 -14.74 11.64 -14.02
CA VAL A 16 -13.29 11.56 -14.25
C VAL A 16 -12.55 11.31 -12.94
N TYR A 17 -12.87 12.04 -11.87
CA TYR A 17 -12.24 11.83 -10.57
C TYR A 17 -12.58 10.46 -9.96
N ALA A 18 -13.81 9.97 -10.11
CA ALA A 18 -14.19 8.64 -9.65
C ALA A 18 -13.36 7.54 -10.34
N VAL A 19 -13.21 7.62 -11.66
CA VAL A 19 -12.37 6.69 -12.43
C VAL A 19 -10.91 6.80 -12.02
N LEU A 20 -10.40 8.02 -11.83
CA LEU A 20 -9.02 8.24 -11.37
C LEU A 20 -8.77 7.63 -9.99
N VAL A 21 -9.66 7.87 -9.03
CA VAL A 21 -9.57 7.31 -7.68
C VAL A 21 -9.64 5.78 -7.73
N LEU A 22 -10.57 5.21 -8.51
CA LEU A 22 -10.67 3.76 -8.67
C LEU A 22 -9.38 3.16 -9.25
N ALA A 23 -8.84 3.78 -10.31
CA ALA A 23 -7.58 3.37 -10.90
C ALA A 23 -6.44 3.47 -9.87
N SER A 24 -6.31 4.60 -9.16
CA SER A 24 -5.29 4.78 -8.13
C SER A 24 -5.37 3.71 -7.04
N VAL A 25 -6.56 3.41 -6.51
CA VAL A 25 -6.74 2.36 -5.49
C VAL A 25 -6.36 0.98 -6.04
N PHE A 26 -6.76 0.66 -7.27
CA PHE A 26 -6.39 -0.60 -7.92
C PHE A 26 -4.87 -0.75 -8.06
N PHE A 27 -4.19 0.31 -8.49
CA PHE A 27 -2.72 0.33 -8.58
C PHE A 27 -2.02 0.28 -7.22
N LEU A 28 -2.63 0.84 -6.17
CA LEU A 28 -2.07 0.81 -4.81
C LEU A 28 -2.30 -0.51 -4.07
N LEU A 29 -3.24 -1.35 -4.52
CA LEU A 29 -3.56 -2.62 -3.88
C LEU A 29 -2.37 -3.60 -3.77
N PRO A 30 -1.54 -3.84 -4.82
CA PRO A 30 -0.34 -4.66 -4.68
C PRO A 30 0.71 -4.00 -3.77
N LEU A 31 0.86 -2.67 -3.79
CA LEU A 31 1.76 -1.95 -2.90
C LEU A 31 1.33 -2.12 -1.43
N TYR A 32 0.03 -2.00 -1.16
CA TYR A 32 -0.56 -2.26 0.16
C TYR A 32 -0.26 -3.68 0.62
N ALA A 33 -0.47 -4.68 -0.23
CA ALA A 33 -0.19 -6.08 0.11
C ALA A 33 1.28 -6.27 0.51
N MET A 34 2.22 -5.69 -0.24
CA MET A 34 3.66 -5.77 0.06
C MET A 34 4.04 -5.06 1.37
N LEU A 35 3.47 -3.89 1.64
CA LEU A 35 3.73 -3.15 2.89
C LEU A 35 3.19 -3.92 4.10
N VAL A 36 1.95 -4.40 4.03
CA VAL A 36 1.31 -5.15 5.12
C VAL A 36 2.06 -6.44 5.40
N THR A 37 2.48 -7.19 4.38
CA THR A 37 3.23 -8.44 4.59
C THR A 37 4.64 -8.21 5.11
N SER A 38 5.28 -7.07 4.77
CA SER A 38 6.59 -6.70 5.31
C SER A 38 6.61 -6.53 6.84
N PHE A 39 5.44 -6.26 7.45
CA PHE A 39 5.27 -6.15 8.90
C PHE A 39 4.64 -7.39 9.56
N LYS A 40 4.29 -8.43 8.80
CA LYS A 40 3.75 -9.68 9.34
C LYS A 40 4.85 -10.61 9.85
N ASP A 41 4.52 -11.46 10.81
CA ASP A 41 5.39 -12.57 11.23
C ASP A 41 5.40 -13.72 10.21
N ALA A 42 6.45 -14.56 10.23
CA ALA A 42 6.60 -15.71 9.33
C ALA A 42 5.45 -16.72 9.44
N GLN A 43 4.86 -16.88 10.63
CA GLN A 43 3.70 -17.75 10.82
C GLN A 43 2.43 -17.13 10.23
N GLU A 44 2.30 -15.80 10.27
CA GLU A 44 1.12 -15.06 9.81
C GLU A 44 1.08 -14.97 8.28
N ILE A 45 2.23 -14.85 7.62
CA ILE A 45 2.33 -14.92 6.14
C ILE A 45 1.85 -16.27 5.60
N ARG A 46 2.01 -17.36 6.37
CA ARG A 46 1.55 -18.72 6.00
C ARG A 46 0.05 -18.92 6.20
N SER A 47 -0.64 -17.98 6.83
CA SER A 47 -2.09 -18.04 7.03
C SER A 47 -2.85 -17.65 5.75
N SER A 48 -4.14 -18.00 5.66
CA SER A 48 -4.99 -17.66 4.51
C SER A 48 -5.40 -16.17 4.45
N ALA A 49 -4.97 -15.34 5.42
CA ALA A 49 -5.39 -13.95 5.57
C ALA A 49 -4.37 -12.96 5.00
N LEU A 50 -3.98 -13.13 3.73
CA LEU A 50 -2.89 -12.37 3.10
C LEU A 50 -3.09 -10.85 3.14
N LEU A 51 -4.31 -10.38 2.88
CA LEU A 51 -4.67 -8.95 2.83
C LEU A 51 -5.13 -8.37 4.18
N ALA A 52 -5.30 -9.20 5.21
CA ALA A 52 -5.66 -8.71 6.53
C ALA A 52 -4.54 -7.87 7.13
N LEU A 53 -4.88 -6.91 7.97
CA LEU A 53 -3.88 -6.12 8.70
C LEU A 53 -3.08 -7.04 9.64
N PRO A 54 -1.76 -6.82 9.82
CA PRO A 54 -0.96 -7.60 10.77
C PRO A 54 -1.58 -7.56 12.17
N GLN A 55 -1.65 -8.72 12.84
CA GLN A 55 -2.11 -8.82 14.23
C GLN A 55 -1.16 -8.10 15.20
N ALA A 56 0.14 -8.07 14.87
CA ALA A 56 1.16 -7.32 15.58
C ALA A 56 2.17 -6.75 14.58
N LEU A 57 2.67 -5.55 14.84
CA LEU A 57 3.72 -4.95 14.01
C LEU A 57 5.06 -5.63 14.28
N ASN A 58 5.59 -6.34 13.29
CA ASN A 58 6.89 -7.01 13.37
C ASN A 58 7.94 -6.29 12.51
N THR A 59 9.03 -5.83 13.12
CA THR A 59 10.17 -5.18 12.44
C THR A 59 11.40 -6.08 12.32
N ALA A 60 11.33 -7.35 12.74
CA ALA A 60 12.44 -8.29 12.67
C ALA A 60 12.89 -8.58 11.21
N ALA A 61 11.95 -8.57 10.27
CA ALA A 61 12.25 -8.69 8.85
C ALA A 61 13.08 -7.50 8.35
N TRP A 62 12.77 -6.29 8.82
CA TRP A 62 13.51 -5.07 8.52
C TRP A 62 14.92 -5.12 9.11
N SER A 63 15.07 -5.45 10.40
CA SER A 63 16.41 -5.58 10.99
C SER A 63 17.23 -6.63 10.24
N THR A 64 16.63 -7.78 9.92
CA THR A 64 17.32 -8.82 9.15
C THR A 64 17.78 -8.29 7.79
N ALA A 65 16.90 -7.62 7.05
CA ALA A 65 17.20 -7.08 5.72
C ALA A 65 18.33 -6.05 5.73
N TRP A 66 18.45 -5.23 6.78
CA TRP A 66 19.40 -4.11 6.83
C TRP A 66 20.67 -4.37 7.65
N SER A 67 20.69 -5.35 8.55
CA SER A 67 21.84 -5.59 9.44
C SER A 67 22.44 -6.99 9.36
N SER A 68 21.70 -7.99 8.87
CA SER A 68 22.17 -9.39 8.92
C SER A 68 21.88 -10.18 7.64
N ALA A 69 21.38 -9.53 6.60
CA ALA A 69 21.23 -10.14 5.30
C ALA A 69 22.63 -10.28 4.71
N CYS A 70 23.15 -11.51 4.68
CA CYS A 70 24.29 -11.85 3.83
C CYS A 70 23.81 -11.76 2.38
N THR A 71 23.79 -10.57 1.81
CA THR A 71 23.42 -10.32 0.41
C THR A 71 24.54 -10.72 -0.54
N GLY A 72 25.27 -11.81 -0.25
CA GLY A 72 26.27 -12.42 -1.15
C GLY A 72 27.19 -11.45 -1.90
N VAL A 73 27.60 -10.33 -1.29
CA VAL A 73 28.64 -9.45 -1.82
C VAL A 73 29.93 -9.80 -1.11
N ASP A 74 30.38 -11.04 -1.30
CA ASP A 74 31.74 -11.54 -1.14
C ASP A 74 31.93 -12.67 -2.17
#